data_AF-A0A536LGA7-F1
#
_entry.id   AF-A0A536LGA7-F1
#
_cell.length_a   1.000
_cell.length_b   1.000
_cell.length_c   1.000
_cell.angle_alpha   90.00
_cell.angle_beta   90.00
_cell.angle_gamma   90.00
#
_symmetry.space_group_name_H-M   'P 1'
#
loop_
_entity.id
_entity.type
_entity.pdbx_description
1 polymer ?
#
loop_
_entity_poly.entity_id
_entity_poly.type
_entity_poly.pdbx_seq_one_letter_code
_entity_poly.pdbx_strand_id
1 'polypeptide(L)' 'MGVGIIGVSPVWGWATTAHIPALRALPNYEIRALSARSAESARAVGQALGVNA' A
#
# COMPACT_ATOMS: atom_id res chain seq x y z
N MET A 1 12.13 -8.66 0.50
CA MET A 1 11.35 -9.02 -0.71
C MET A 1 10.44 -7.86 -1.06
N GLY A 2 10.45 -7.40 -2.31
CA GLY A 2 9.59 -6.32 -2.76
C GLY A 2 8.16 -6.78 -3.00
N VAL A 3 7.18 -6.04 -2.49
CA VAL A 3 5.75 -6.36 -2.62
C VAL A 3 5.03 -5.24 -3.35
N GLY A 4 4.25 -5.60 -4.38
CA GLY A 4 3.27 -4.74 -5.01
C GLY A 4 1.86 -5.08 -4.52
N ILE A 5 1.04 -4.07 -4.24
CA ILE A 5 -0.33 -4.25 -3.78
C ILE A 5 -1.31 -3.68 -4.80
N ILE A 6 -2.25 -4.51 -5.26
CA ILE A 6 -3.30 -4.12 -6.20
C ILE A 6 -4.63 -3.99 -5.46
N GLY A 7 -5.37 -2.92 -5.76
CA GLY A 7 -6.67 -2.66 -5.16
C GLY A 7 -6.60 -1.85 -3.87
N VAL A 8 -5.57 -1.00 -3.70
CA VAL A 8 -5.56 -0.09 -2.55
C VAL A 8 -6.61 1.00 -2.70
N SER A 9 -7.22 1.39 -1.59
CA SER A 9 -8.21 2.45 -1.52
C SER A 9 -7.95 3.34 -0.30
N PRO A 10 -8.11 4.67 -0.44
CA PRO A 10 -7.88 5.61 0.65
C PRO A 10 -9.00 5.61 1.69
N VAL A 11 -10.17 5.05 1.36
CA VAL A 11 -11.38 5.16 2.19
C VAL A 11 -11.76 3.83 2.85
N TRP A 12 -11.44 2.70 2.22
CA TRP A 12 -11.85 1.37 2.69
C TRP A 12 -10.94 0.27 2.13
N GLY A 13 -10.93 -0.91 2.74
CA GLY A 13 -10.33 -2.12 2.16
C GLY A 13 -9.21 -2.73 2.99
N TRP A 14 -9.00 -4.03 2.80
CA TRP A 14 -8.12 -4.86 3.62
C TRP A 14 -6.64 -4.55 3.43
N ALA A 15 -6.26 -3.99 2.28
CA ALA A 15 -4.89 -3.55 2.04
C ALA A 15 -4.42 -2.57 3.11
N THR A 16 -5.23 -1.54 3.38
CA THR A 16 -4.90 -0.47 4.33
C THR A 16 -4.98 -0.93 5.78
N THR A 17 -5.99 -1.74 6.13
CA THR A 17 -6.27 -2.10 7.53
C THR A 17 -5.58 -3.38 8.01
N ALA A 18 -5.19 -4.28 7.10
CA ALA A 18 -4.60 -5.57 7.46
C ALA A 18 -3.23 -5.80 6.80
N HIS A 19 -3.16 -5.77 5.47
CA HIS A 19 -1.95 -6.20 4.75
C HIS A 19 -0.77 -5.25 4.93
N ILE A 20 -0.99 -3.94 4.81
CA ILE A 20 0.07 -2.93 4.94
C ILE A 20 0.66 -2.91 6.35
N PRO A 21 -0.15 -2.89 7.45
CA PRO A 21 0.37 -3.04 8.80
C PRO A 21 1.16 -4.33 9.01
N ALA A 22 0.64 -5.47 8.53
CA ALA A 22 1.31 -6.77 8.69
C ALA A 22 2.66 -6.81 7.96
N LEU A 23 2.73 -6.31 6.72
CA LEU A 23 3.98 -6.26 5.96
C LEU A 23 5.00 -5.32 6.61
N ARG A 24 4.56 -4.19 7.18
CA ARG A 24 5.44 -3.25 7.88
C ARG A 24 6.02 -3.80 9.19
N ALA A 25 5.29 -4.68 9.86
CA ALA A 25 5.77 -5.32 11.09
C ALA A 25 6.87 -6.36 10.82
N LEU A 26 7.08 -6.75 9.57
CA LEU A 26 8.00 -7.81 9.18
C LEU A 26 9.24 -7.21 8.46
N PRO A 27 10.46 -7.36 9.01
CA PRO A 27 11.66 -6.68 8.50
C PRO A 27 12.13 -7.18 7.13
N ASN A 28 11.62 -8.33 6.68
CA ASN A 28 11.98 -8.96 5.42
C ASN A 28 11.14 -8.48 4.23
N TYR A 29 10.16 -7.60 4.44
CA TYR A 29 9.29 -7.09 3.38
C TYR A 29 9.40 -5.58 3.22
N GLU A 30 9.26 -5.15 1.97
CA GLU A 30 9.21 -3.74 1.62
C GLU A 30 8.11 -3.55 0.57
N ILE A 31 7.18 -2.63 0.83
CA ILE A 31 6.14 -2.28 -0.13
C ILE A 31 6.77 -1.34 -1.16
N ARG A 32 6.77 -1.76 -2.42
CA ARG A 32 7.50 -1.12 -3.52
C ARG A 32 6.60 -0.61 -4.64
N ALA A 33 5.32 -0.99 -4.65
CA ALA A 33 4.37 -0.58 -5.68
C ALA A 33 2.94 -0.60 -5.15
N LEU A 34 2.12 0.37 -5.58
CA LEU A 34 0.70 0.45 -5.26
C LEU A 34 -0.12 0.63 -6.54
N SER A 35 -1.25 -0.07 -6.62
CA SER A 35 -2.22 0.07 -7.70
C SER A 35 -3.62 0.29 -7.13
N ALA A 36 -4.32 1.27 -7.67
CA ALA A 36 -5.67 1.67 -7.33
C ALA A 36 -6.47 1.92 -8.61
N ARG A 37 -7.74 2.33 -8.47
CA ARG A 37 -8.62 2.67 -9.60
C ARG A 37 -8.06 3.75 -10.54
N SER A 38 -7.13 4.56 -10.06
CA SER A 38 -6.39 5.55 -10.85
C SER A 38 -5.00 5.76 -10.26
N ALA A 39 -4.09 6.31 -11.06
CA ALA A 39 -2.73 6.61 -10.61
C ALA A 39 -2.71 7.68 -9.50
N GLU A 40 -3.61 8.66 -9.56
CA GLU A 40 -3.79 9.69 -8.53
C GLU A 40 -4.23 9.06 -7.21
N SER A 41 -5.17 8.12 -7.25
CA SER A 41 -5.63 7.40 -6.07
C SER A 41 -4.50 6.57 -5.45
N ALA A 42 -3.69 5.91 -6.27
CA ALA A 42 -2.54 5.13 -5.79
C ALA A 42 -1.51 6.03 -5.10
N ARG A 43 -1.18 7.19 -5.70
CA ARG A 43 -0.26 8.17 -5.10
C ARG A 43 -0.80 8.76 -3.79
N ALA A 44 -2.08 9.11 -3.75
CA ALA A 44 -2.70 9.65 -2.54
C ALA A 44 -2.63 8.66 -1.37
N VAL A 45 -2.89 7.38 -1.63
CA VAL A 45 -2.74 6.30 -0.63
C VAL A 45 -1.28 6.12 -0.22
N GLY A 46 -0.35 6.11 -1.19
CA GLY A 46 1.08 6.04 -0.92
C GLY A 46 1.55 7.15 0.02
N GLN A 47 1.14 8.39 -0.25
CA GLN A 47 1.43 9.54 0.61
C GLN A 47 0.80 9.42 2.00
N ALA A 48 -0.49 9.10 2.08
CA ALA A 48 -1.21 8.97 3.35
C ALA A 48 -0.62 7.87 4.25
N LEU A 49 -0.12 6.80 3.65
CA LEU A 49 0.48 5.69 4.38
C LEU A 49 1.97 5.86 4.60
N GLY A 50 2.67 6.75 3.89
CA GLY A 50 4.12 6.85 3.93
C GLY A 50 4.82 5.70 3.22
N VAL A 51 4.26 5.26 2.09
CA VAL A 51 4.86 4.26 1.20
C VAL A 51 5.41 5.00 -0.02
N ASN A 52 6.72 4.88 -0.26
CA ASN A 52 7.37 5.41 -1.45
C ASN A 52 7.21 4.39 -2.59
N ALA A 53 6.07 4.43 -3.27
CA ALA A 53 5.66 3.52 -4.34
C ALA A 53 4.97 4.27 -5.48
#